data_AF-A0A3B9UZH7-F1
#
_entry.id   AF-A0A3B9UZH7-F1
#
_cell.length_a   1.000
_cell.length_b   1.000
_cell.length_c   1.000
_cell.angle_alpha   90.00
_cell.angle_beta   90.00
_cell.angle_gamma   90.00
#
_symmetry.space_group_name_H-M   'P 1'
#
loop_
_entity.id
_entity.type
_entity.pdbx_description
1 polymer ?
#
loop_
_entity_poly.entity_id
_entity_poly.type
_entity_poly.pdbx_seq_one_letter_code
_entity_poly.pdbx_strand_id
1 'polypeptide(L)'
;METFRPMRESANAQAFARISGAEPVVVDVQCAIDVVPGMSPNIILTSGAPMTWERYYGGQRAAVLGAAQYEGLAVDASDAEDKIRTGEIIIAGCHDYGCVGSLAGIYTASMPVFVVDNPVSGNRSFCNLFEGKSPFRLNYGVYNQQVKVNLIHLQNDIAPALGRVIRESGGVALSPIIKRALHMGDELHSRNTAATLLFNQAVFPALMQEARKAEASASVLYEYLSGGDYFFLRLSMAASKAASDSAHGIEGSSMVTAMAFNCHDFSIRVSGMGDEWFSAQLPPVAAKLFP
;
A
#
# COMPACT_ATOMS: atom_id res chain seq x y z
N MET A 1 -20.27 -25.76 23.61
CA MET A 1 -19.38 -24.58 23.55
C MET A 1 -17.95 -24.89 23.99
N GLU A 2 -17.73 -25.73 25.02
CA GLU A 2 -16.38 -26.06 25.52
C GLU A 2 -15.50 -26.88 24.53
N THR A 3 -16.09 -27.69 23.66
CA THR A 3 -15.36 -28.53 22.69
C THR A 3 -14.67 -27.78 21.56
N PHE A 4 -15.11 -26.57 21.20
CA PHE A 4 -14.52 -25.77 20.11
C PHE A 4 -13.43 -24.81 20.59
N ARG A 5 -13.29 -24.62 21.91
CA ARG A 5 -12.33 -23.69 22.49
C ARG A 5 -10.88 -24.12 22.24
N PRO A 6 -10.48 -25.40 22.44
CA PRO A 6 -9.10 -25.83 22.17
C PRO A 6 -8.71 -25.69 20.69
N MET A 7 -9.65 -25.97 19.77
CA MET A 7 -9.43 -25.81 18.33
C MET A 7 -9.14 -24.35 17.97
N ARG A 8 -9.96 -23.41 18.46
CA ARG A 8 -9.76 -21.98 18.22
C ARG A 8 -8.45 -21.48 18.84
N GLU A 9 -8.11 -21.90 20.05
CA GLU A 9 -6.87 -21.50 20.72
C GLU A 9 -5.64 -21.98 19.92
N SER A 10 -5.66 -23.21 19.42
CA SER A 10 -4.61 -23.74 18.53
C SER A 10 -4.52 -22.97 17.21
N ALA A 11 -5.64 -22.71 16.56
CA ALA A 11 -5.69 -21.95 15.30
C ALA A 11 -5.20 -20.50 15.49
N ASN A 12 -5.57 -19.85 16.59
CA ASN A 12 -5.09 -18.51 16.94
C ASN A 12 -3.60 -18.50 17.24
N ALA A 13 -3.07 -19.50 17.94
CA ALA A 13 -1.64 -19.62 18.20
C ALA A 13 -0.84 -19.77 16.89
N GLN A 14 -1.35 -20.57 15.94
CA GLN A 14 -0.75 -20.68 14.61
C GLN A 14 -0.78 -19.36 13.83
N ALA A 15 -1.93 -18.68 13.79
CA ALA A 15 -2.09 -17.39 13.14
C ALA A 15 -1.14 -16.33 13.74
N PHE A 16 -1.07 -16.26 15.07
CA PHE A 16 -0.15 -15.36 15.77
C PHE A 16 1.32 -15.69 15.46
N ALA A 17 1.69 -16.97 15.43
CA ALA A 17 3.05 -17.40 15.09
C ALA A 17 3.45 -16.99 13.66
N ARG A 18 2.54 -17.08 12.68
CA ARG A 18 2.80 -16.63 11.31
C ARG A 18 2.98 -15.11 11.21
N ILE A 19 2.11 -14.32 11.86
CA ILE A 19 2.22 -12.85 11.88
C ILE A 19 3.52 -12.41 12.56
N SER A 20 3.80 -12.93 13.75
CA SER A 20 4.96 -12.52 14.56
C SER A 20 6.29 -13.06 14.04
N GLY A 21 6.25 -14.16 13.29
CA GLY A 21 7.40 -14.77 12.62
C GLY A 21 7.63 -14.29 11.19
N ALA A 22 6.85 -13.31 10.69
CA ALA A 22 7.03 -12.79 9.34
C ALA A 22 8.36 -12.02 9.19
N GLU A 23 9.01 -12.21 8.05
CA GLU A 23 10.29 -11.55 7.71
C GLU A 23 10.19 -10.79 6.38
N PRO A 24 9.34 -9.75 6.29
CA PRO A 24 9.15 -9.00 5.06
C PRO A 24 10.46 -8.35 4.58
N VAL A 25 10.74 -8.53 3.29
CA VAL A 25 11.87 -7.96 2.56
C VAL A 25 11.31 -7.19 1.37
N VAL A 26 11.62 -5.89 1.26
CA VAL A 26 11.36 -5.16 0.01
C VAL A 26 12.43 -5.55 -1.00
N VAL A 27 12.01 -6.07 -2.14
CA VAL A 27 12.90 -6.64 -3.16
C VAL A 27 12.94 -5.81 -4.43
N ASP A 28 11.91 -4.99 -4.69
CA ASP A 28 11.86 -4.16 -5.88
C ASP A 28 10.82 -3.01 -5.79
N VAL A 29 10.82 -2.16 -6.81
CA VAL A 29 9.72 -1.28 -7.20
C VAL A 29 9.42 -1.47 -8.68
N GLN A 30 8.18 -1.80 -9.02
CA GLN A 30 7.74 -2.03 -10.42
C GLN A 30 6.33 -1.46 -10.66
N CYS A 31 5.91 -1.33 -11.91
CA CYS A 31 4.53 -0.96 -12.23
C CYS A 31 3.58 -2.06 -11.75
N ALA A 32 2.40 -1.69 -11.24
CA ALA A 32 1.44 -2.64 -10.70
C ALA A 32 1.05 -3.73 -11.71
N ILE A 33 0.89 -3.38 -12.98
CA ILE A 33 0.54 -4.32 -14.06
C ILE A 33 1.55 -5.47 -14.24
N ASP A 34 2.81 -5.24 -13.90
CA ASP A 34 3.88 -6.22 -14.13
C ASP A 34 4.00 -7.23 -12.98
N VAL A 35 3.55 -6.87 -11.77
CA VAL A 35 3.86 -7.63 -10.55
C VAL A 35 2.66 -7.98 -9.68
N VAL A 36 1.55 -7.25 -9.77
CA VAL A 36 0.35 -7.49 -8.95
C VAL A 36 -0.50 -8.58 -9.63
N PRO A 37 -0.71 -9.75 -8.99
CA PRO A 37 -1.49 -10.82 -9.60
C PRO A 37 -2.92 -10.40 -9.92
N GLY A 38 -3.37 -10.67 -11.15
CA GLY A 38 -4.72 -10.35 -11.61
C GLY A 38 -4.95 -8.89 -12.01
N MET A 39 -3.94 -8.01 -11.88
CA MET A 39 -4.06 -6.63 -12.34
C MET A 39 -4.24 -6.57 -13.86
N SER A 40 -5.11 -5.69 -14.34
CA SER A 40 -5.33 -5.44 -15.77
C SER A 40 -5.37 -3.92 -16.04
N PRO A 41 -5.21 -3.48 -17.30
CA PRO A 41 -5.17 -2.06 -17.65
C PRO A 41 -6.42 -1.27 -17.25
N ASN A 42 -7.57 -1.93 -17.12
CA ASN A 42 -8.85 -1.31 -16.81
C ASN A 42 -9.30 -1.50 -15.34
N ILE A 43 -8.43 -2.04 -14.48
CA ILE A 43 -8.71 -2.17 -13.04
C ILE A 43 -8.15 -0.96 -12.29
N ILE A 44 -8.97 -0.39 -11.40
CA ILE A 44 -8.57 0.63 -10.43
C ILE A 44 -8.84 0.05 -9.03
N LEU A 45 -7.80 -0.05 -8.21
CA LEU A 45 -7.94 -0.52 -6.83
C LEU A 45 -8.22 0.64 -5.88
N THR A 46 -8.97 0.37 -4.80
CA THR A 46 -9.25 1.33 -3.73
C THR A 46 -8.94 0.74 -2.36
N SER A 47 -8.71 1.59 -1.35
CA SER A 47 -8.67 1.16 0.06
C SER A 47 -10.04 0.69 0.57
N GLY A 48 -10.02 0.00 1.71
CA GLY A 48 -11.20 -0.53 2.38
C GLY A 48 -11.81 -1.75 1.70
N ALA A 49 -12.96 -2.20 2.22
CA ALA A 49 -13.74 -3.25 1.59
C ALA A 49 -14.33 -2.74 0.25
N PRO A 50 -14.43 -3.62 -0.78
CA PRO A 50 -15.12 -3.28 -2.02
C PRO A 50 -16.57 -2.87 -1.78
N MET A 51 -17.07 -1.96 -2.62
CA MET A 51 -18.45 -1.46 -2.54
C MET A 51 -18.97 -1.11 -3.94
N THR A 52 -20.29 -0.97 -4.08
CA THR A 52 -20.86 -0.53 -5.37
C THR A 52 -20.48 0.92 -5.65
N TRP A 53 -20.41 1.27 -6.93
CA TRP A 53 -19.96 2.59 -7.39
C TRP A 53 -20.75 3.75 -6.75
N GLU A 54 -22.06 3.57 -6.56
CA GLU A 54 -22.97 4.57 -5.99
C GLU A 54 -22.64 4.93 -4.55
N ARG A 55 -21.97 4.03 -3.82
CA ARG A 55 -21.56 4.26 -2.43
C ARG A 55 -20.26 5.05 -2.34
N TYR A 56 -19.42 5.06 -3.39
CA TYR A 56 -18.18 5.82 -3.38
C TYR A 56 -18.48 7.30 -3.38
N TYR A 57 -17.95 8.02 -2.40
CA TYR A 57 -18.12 9.46 -2.26
C TYR A 57 -16.82 10.16 -1.86
N GLY A 58 -16.85 11.49 -1.87
CA GLY A 58 -15.77 12.33 -1.37
C GLY A 58 -14.44 12.10 -2.11
N GLY A 59 -13.34 12.18 -1.36
CA GLY A 59 -11.99 12.08 -1.92
C GLY A 59 -11.73 10.76 -2.62
N GLN A 60 -12.25 9.63 -2.11
CA GLN A 60 -12.03 8.33 -2.76
C GLN A 60 -12.74 8.22 -4.11
N ARG A 61 -14.00 8.69 -4.22
CA ARG A 61 -14.70 8.77 -5.52
C ARG A 61 -13.94 9.65 -6.51
N ALA A 62 -13.55 10.84 -6.07
CA ALA A 62 -12.81 11.79 -6.90
C ALA A 62 -11.46 11.21 -7.36
N ALA A 63 -10.79 10.45 -6.48
CA ALA A 63 -9.53 9.79 -6.80
C ALA A 63 -9.71 8.70 -7.87
N VAL A 64 -10.78 7.90 -7.81
CA VAL A 64 -11.09 6.90 -8.86
C VAL A 64 -11.32 7.57 -10.22
N LEU A 65 -12.09 8.66 -10.26
CA LEU A 65 -12.34 9.41 -11.51
C LEU A 65 -11.07 10.06 -12.05
N GLY A 66 -10.20 10.56 -11.16
CA GLY A 66 -8.89 11.09 -11.52
C GLY A 66 -7.94 10.00 -12.05
N ALA A 67 -7.98 8.82 -11.46
CA ALA A 67 -7.19 7.66 -11.86
C ALA A 67 -7.57 7.16 -13.26
N ALA A 68 -8.87 7.12 -13.57
CA ALA A 68 -9.34 6.79 -14.91
C ALA A 68 -8.81 7.76 -15.98
N GLN A 69 -8.77 9.06 -15.67
CA GLN A 69 -8.18 10.08 -16.55
C GLN A 69 -6.66 10.01 -16.61
N TYR A 70 -5.99 9.61 -15.52
CA TYR A 70 -4.55 9.41 -15.49
C TYR A 70 -4.09 8.30 -16.43
N GLU A 71 -4.80 7.18 -16.43
CA GLU A 71 -4.55 6.03 -17.32
C GLU A 71 -5.07 6.24 -18.75
N GLY A 72 -5.76 7.34 -19.02
CA GLY A 72 -6.39 7.58 -20.33
C GLY A 72 -7.57 6.64 -20.61
N LEU A 73 -8.13 5.99 -19.58
CA LEU A 73 -9.34 5.18 -19.69
C LEU A 73 -10.58 6.04 -19.93
N ALA A 74 -10.53 7.30 -19.51
CA ALA A 74 -11.60 8.27 -19.70
C ALA A 74 -11.07 9.67 -20.03
N VAL A 75 -11.83 10.43 -20.83
CA VAL A 75 -11.46 11.80 -21.21
C VAL A 75 -11.80 12.83 -20.14
N ASP A 76 -12.79 12.54 -19.30
CA ASP A 76 -13.22 13.36 -18.17
C ASP A 76 -13.92 12.51 -17.09
N ALA A 77 -14.41 13.18 -16.05
CA ALA A 77 -15.09 12.52 -14.92
C ALA A 77 -16.44 11.88 -15.31
N SER A 78 -17.17 12.44 -16.28
CA SER A 78 -18.46 11.88 -16.72
C SER A 78 -18.26 10.60 -17.51
N ASP A 79 -17.32 10.63 -18.47
CA ASP A 79 -16.93 9.44 -19.25
C ASP A 79 -16.40 8.32 -18.33
N ALA A 80 -15.59 8.67 -17.32
CA ALA A 80 -15.11 7.70 -16.33
C ALA A 80 -16.26 7.05 -15.55
N GLU A 81 -17.22 7.85 -15.09
CA GLU A 81 -18.38 7.37 -14.34
C GLU A 81 -19.28 6.45 -15.18
N ASP A 82 -19.51 6.79 -16.45
CA ASP A 82 -20.28 5.94 -17.36
C ASP A 82 -19.55 4.60 -17.63
N LYS A 83 -18.24 4.64 -17.87
CA LYS A 83 -17.42 3.43 -18.07
C LYS A 83 -17.30 2.54 -16.84
N ILE A 84 -17.36 3.11 -15.63
CA ILE A 84 -17.45 2.33 -14.39
C ILE A 84 -18.80 1.63 -14.30
N ARG A 85 -19.90 2.32 -14.68
CA ARG A 85 -21.25 1.74 -14.66
C ARG A 85 -21.45 0.64 -15.71
N THR A 86 -20.85 0.77 -16.88
CA THR A 86 -20.92 -0.26 -17.95
C THR A 86 -19.99 -1.44 -17.69
N GLY A 87 -19.10 -1.34 -16.69
CA GLY A 87 -18.11 -2.37 -16.36
C GLY A 87 -16.87 -2.37 -17.25
N GLU A 88 -16.69 -1.34 -18.08
CA GLU A 88 -15.48 -1.14 -18.87
C GLU A 88 -14.28 -0.81 -17.97
N ILE A 89 -14.51 -0.04 -16.89
CA ILE A 89 -13.56 0.19 -15.81
C ILE A 89 -14.01 -0.58 -14.58
N ILE A 90 -13.13 -1.42 -14.04
CA ILE A 90 -13.42 -2.29 -12.90
C ILE A 90 -12.83 -1.67 -11.63
N ILE A 91 -13.67 -1.48 -10.61
CA ILE A 91 -13.22 -1.05 -9.28
C ILE A 91 -13.10 -2.26 -8.36
N ALA A 92 -11.96 -2.41 -7.69
CA ALA A 92 -11.74 -3.52 -6.78
C ALA A 92 -10.99 -3.11 -5.50
N GLY A 93 -11.01 -3.97 -4.47
CA GLY A 93 -10.34 -3.69 -3.20
C GLY A 93 -8.85 -4.04 -3.24
N CYS A 94 -7.99 -3.17 -2.71
CA CYS A 94 -6.55 -3.43 -2.61
C CYS A 94 -6.24 -4.81 -1.99
N HIS A 95 -6.96 -5.17 -0.92
CA HIS A 95 -6.71 -6.39 -0.16
C HIS A 95 -6.90 -7.67 -0.97
N ASP A 96 -7.73 -7.64 -2.02
CA ASP A 96 -8.01 -8.80 -2.89
C ASP A 96 -6.85 -9.10 -3.85
N TYR A 97 -5.92 -8.15 -4.01
CA TYR A 97 -4.78 -8.21 -4.93
C TYR A 97 -3.44 -8.28 -4.17
N GLY A 98 -3.47 -8.54 -2.85
CA GLY A 98 -2.27 -8.46 -2.01
C GLY A 98 -1.73 -7.03 -1.81
N CYS A 99 -2.50 -6.02 -2.22
CA CYS A 99 -2.16 -4.61 -2.08
C CYS A 99 -2.70 -4.03 -0.77
N VAL A 100 -2.14 -2.90 -0.34
CA VAL A 100 -2.67 -2.10 0.78
C VAL A 100 -2.56 -0.61 0.49
N GLY A 101 -3.69 0.11 0.49
CA GLY A 101 -3.74 1.51 0.08
C GLY A 101 -3.87 2.48 1.27
N SER A 102 -3.08 3.55 1.28
CA SER A 102 -3.25 4.66 2.24
C SER A 102 -4.36 5.60 1.79
N LEU A 103 -5.24 6.01 2.71
CA LEU A 103 -6.31 6.99 2.48
C LEU A 103 -7.29 6.53 1.40
N ALA A 104 -7.39 7.19 0.24
CA ALA A 104 -8.20 6.68 -0.88
C ALA A 104 -7.67 5.35 -1.43
N GLY A 105 -6.36 5.10 -1.27
CA GLY A 105 -5.71 3.84 -1.58
C GLY A 105 -5.78 3.47 -3.04
N ILE A 106 -5.48 4.43 -3.93
CA ILE A 106 -5.65 4.23 -5.37
C ILE A 106 -4.45 3.53 -5.99
N TYR A 107 -4.74 2.51 -6.80
CA TYR A 107 -3.79 1.86 -7.69
C TYR A 107 -4.37 1.81 -9.09
N THR A 108 -3.50 2.00 -10.06
CA THR A 108 -3.79 1.77 -11.47
C THR A 108 -2.65 0.95 -12.09
N ALA A 109 -2.85 0.47 -13.31
CA ALA A 109 -1.91 -0.44 -13.96
C ALA A 109 -0.49 0.13 -14.08
N SER A 110 -0.36 1.41 -14.40
CA SER A 110 0.93 2.08 -14.58
C SER A 110 1.58 2.55 -13.27
N MET A 111 0.82 2.59 -12.17
CA MET A 111 1.34 3.12 -10.90
C MET A 111 2.41 2.20 -10.31
N PRO A 112 3.54 2.77 -9.85
CA PRO A 112 4.59 1.99 -9.23
C PRO A 112 4.22 1.52 -7.82
N VAL A 113 4.61 0.29 -7.50
CA VAL A 113 4.41 -0.36 -6.21
C VAL A 113 5.72 -0.91 -5.67
N PHE A 114 5.90 -0.83 -4.36
CA PHE A 114 6.87 -1.66 -3.65
C PHE A 114 6.47 -3.13 -3.76
N VAL A 115 7.44 -3.97 -4.06
CA VAL A 115 7.31 -5.43 -4.05
C VAL A 115 7.93 -5.95 -2.76
N VAL A 116 7.11 -6.48 -1.86
CA VAL A 116 7.55 -7.01 -0.57
C VAL A 116 7.26 -8.49 -0.47
N ASP A 117 8.33 -9.28 -0.36
CA ASP A 117 8.27 -10.72 -0.15
C ASP A 117 8.31 -11.06 1.34
N ASN A 118 7.53 -12.05 1.75
CA ASN A 118 7.67 -12.70 3.04
C ASN A 118 8.16 -14.15 2.82
N PRO A 119 9.49 -14.37 2.76
CA PRO A 119 10.06 -15.67 2.41
C PRO A 119 9.66 -16.78 3.39
N VAL A 120 9.36 -16.45 4.65
CA VAL A 120 8.93 -17.42 5.67
C VAL A 120 7.61 -18.09 5.30
N SER A 121 6.69 -17.35 4.68
CA SER A 121 5.36 -17.86 4.31
C SER A 121 5.15 -17.98 2.79
N GLY A 122 6.12 -17.54 1.99
CA GLY A 122 6.08 -17.61 0.53
C GLY A 122 5.06 -16.67 -0.13
N ASN A 123 4.52 -15.70 0.61
CA ASN A 123 3.57 -14.71 0.08
C ASN A 123 4.24 -13.37 -0.24
N ARG A 124 3.58 -12.60 -1.09
CA ARG A 124 4.01 -11.27 -1.55
C ARG A 124 2.91 -10.24 -1.31
N SER A 125 3.30 -9.00 -1.06
CA SER A 125 2.40 -7.88 -0.87
C SER A 125 2.92 -6.60 -1.52
N PHE A 126 2.03 -5.63 -1.69
CA PHE A 126 2.33 -4.41 -2.43
C PHE A 126 1.82 -3.15 -1.74
N CYS A 127 2.58 -2.08 -1.85
CA CYS A 127 2.10 -0.74 -1.52
C CYS A 127 2.57 0.28 -2.56
N ASN A 128 1.68 1.18 -3.00
CA ASN A 128 2.02 2.27 -3.92
C ASN A 128 3.02 3.26 -3.29
N LEU A 129 3.73 3.99 -4.15
CA LEU A 129 4.68 4.99 -3.71
C LEU A 129 4.01 6.18 -3.02
N PHE A 130 4.76 6.86 -2.15
CA PHE A 130 4.33 8.11 -1.55
C PHE A 130 4.39 9.23 -2.59
N GLU A 131 3.28 9.95 -2.79
CA GLU A 131 3.18 11.01 -3.81
C GLU A 131 3.87 12.34 -3.43
N GLY A 132 4.57 12.40 -2.29
CA GLY A 132 5.26 13.60 -1.83
C GLY A 132 4.43 14.50 -0.89
N LYS A 133 5.01 15.61 -0.43
CA LYS A 133 4.42 16.49 0.61
C LYS A 133 3.28 17.40 0.15
N SER A 134 3.07 17.52 -1.17
CA SER A 134 2.02 18.37 -1.74
C SER A 134 0.65 18.03 -1.11
N PRO A 135 -0.21 19.01 -0.81
CA PRO A 135 -1.60 18.75 -0.47
C PRO A 135 -2.42 18.29 -1.70
N PHE A 136 -1.94 18.53 -2.91
CA PHE A 136 -2.56 18.03 -4.15
C PHE A 136 -2.01 16.63 -4.45
N ARG A 137 -2.81 15.60 -4.13
CA ARG A 137 -2.47 14.19 -4.31
C ARG A 137 -3.69 13.40 -4.74
N LEU A 138 -3.48 12.39 -5.57
CA LEU A 138 -4.54 11.48 -5.97
C LEU A 138 -5.07 10.70 -4.77
N ASN A 139 -4.20 10.28 -3.83
CA ASN A 139 -4.64 9.63 -2.58
C ASN A 139 -5.53 10.53 -1.68
N TYR A 140 -5.64 11.83 -1.97
CA TYR A 140 -6.55 12.79 -1.33
C TYR A 140 -7.78 13.14 -2.18
N GLY A 141 -7.95 12.52 -3.36
CA GLY A 141 -9.05 12.82 -4.26
C GLY A 141 -8.83 14.03 -5.14
N VAL A 142 -7.59 14.50 -5.29
CA VAL A 142 -7.26 15.60 -6.19
C VAL A 142 -6.64 15.03 -7.45
N TYR A 143 -7.16 15.43 -8.61
CA TYR A 143 -6.51 15.19 -9.90
C TYR A 143 -6.49 16.46 -10.74
N ASN A 144 -5.30 16.97 -10.99
CA ASN A 144 -5.02 18.17 -11.79
C ASN A 144 -3.67 17.99 -12.49
N GLN A 145 -3.24 19.01 -13.26
CA GLN A 145 -1.99 18.92 -14.01
C GLN A 145 -0.75 18.67 -13.12
N GLN A 146 -0.71 19.24 -11.91
CA GLN A 146 0.39 19.02 -10.97
C GLN A 146 0.43 17.57 -10.48
N VAL A 147 -0.73 17.00 -10.14
CA VAL A 147 -0.85 15.59 -9.75
C VAL A 147 -0.44 14.69 -10.90
N LYS A 148 -0.90 14.95 -12.12
CA LYS A 148 -0.52 14.18 -13.32
C LYS A 148 0.99 14.18 -13.54
N VAL A 149 1.63 15.35 -13.53
CA VAL A 149 3.09 15.46 -13.69
C VAL A 149 3.83 14.70 -12.61
N ASN A 150 3.38 14.79 -11.35
CA ASN A 150 4.00 14.08 -10.24
C ASN A 150 3.85 12.55 -10.34
N LEU A 151 2.68 12.05 -10.72
CA LEU A 151 2.47 10.60 -10.92
C LEU A 151 3.36 10.06 -12.06
N ILE A 152 3.49 10.81 -13.16
CA ILE A 152 4.41 10.48 -14.26
C ILE A 152 5.87 10.47 -13.77
N HIS A 153 6.27 11.46 -12.95
CA HIS A 153 7.61 11.52 -12.37
C HIS A 153 7.91 10.34 -11.44
N LEU A 154 6.94 9.95 -10.59
CA LEU A 154 7.05 8.75 -9.75
C LEU A 154 7.24 7.49 -10.59
N GLN A 155 6.46 7.36 -11.66
CA GLN A 155 6.49 6.21 -12.56
C GLN A 155 7.80 6.11 -13.36
N ASN A 156 8.24 7.22 -13.98
CA ASN A 156 9.30 7.18 -14.99
C ASN A 156 10.69 7.46 -14.42
N ASP A 157 10.79 8.20 -13.32
CA ASP A 157 12.08 8.64 -12.77
C ASP A 157 12.35 7.98 -11.41
N ILE A 158 11.43 8.10 -10.45
CA ILE A 158 11.63 7.59 -9.09
C ILE A 158 11.63 6.07 -9.05
N ALA A 159 10.58 5.43 -9.56
CA ALA A 159 10.38 4.00 -9.43
C ALA A 159 11.51 3.16 -10.06
N PRO A 160 11.98 3.44 -11.29
CA PRO A 160 13.07 2.67 -11.88
C PRO A 160 14.39 2.83 -11.12
N ALA A 161 14.69 4.04 -10.63
CA ALA A 161 15.89 4.31 -9.84
C ALA A 161 15.85 3.59 -8.49
N LEU A 162 14.72 3.72 -7.77
CA LEU A 162 14.53 3.08 -6.47
C LEU A 162 14.54 1.55 -6.57
N GLY A 163 13.89 1.00 -7.60
CA GLY A 163 13.93 -0.45 -7.87
C GLY A 163 15.35 -0.96 -8.13
N ARG A 164 16.16 -0.25 -8.94
CA ARG A 164 17.58 -0.59 -9.13
C ARG A 164 18.34 -0.59 -7.81
N VAL A 165 18.22 0.47 -7.01
CA VAL A 165 18.93 0.61 -5.73
C VAL A 165 18.54 -0.49 -4.73
N ILE A 166 17.26 -0.86 -4.67
CA ILE A 166 16.80 -1.95 -3.80
C ILE A 166 17.36 -3.29 -4.27
N ARG A 167 17.31 -3.59 -5.57
CA ARG A 167 17.88 -4.83 -6.13
C ARG A 167 19.39 -4.92 -5.94
N GLU A 168 20.12 -3.82 -6.15
CA GLU A 168 21.56 -3.75 -5.91
C GLU A 168 21.93 -3.90 -4.42
N SER A 169 21.02 -3.56 -3.51
CA SER A 169 21.17 -3.81 -2.08
C SER A 169 20.93 -5.29 -1.71
N GLY A 170 20.49 -6.13 -2.65
CA GLY A 170 20.09 -7.52 -2.40
C GLY A 170 18.70 -7.64 -1.76
N GLY A 171 17.87 -6.60 -1.87
CA GLY A 171 16.66 -6.42 -1.08
C GLY A 171 16.96 -5.85 0.31
N VAL A 172 15.93 -5.31 0.98
CA VAL A 172 16.07 -4.69 2.30
C VAL A 172 15.09 -5.34 3.27
N ALA A 173 15.63 -6.00 4.31
CA ALA A 173 14.83 -6.58 5.37
C ALA A 173 14.15 -5.48 6.20
N LEU A 174 12.82 -5.49 6.25
CA LEU A 174 12.03 -4.43 6.87
C LEU A 174 11.88 -4.63 8.39
N SER A 175 11.80 -5.87 8.86
CA SER A 175 11.64 -6.18 10.30
C SER A 175 12.75 -5.57 11.20
N PRO A 176 14.05 -5.65 10.87
CA PRO A 176 15.09 -5.00 11.67
C PRO A 176 14.96 -3.47 11.72
N ILE A 177 14.57 -2.83 10.61
CA ILE A 177 14.35 -1.37 10.54
C ILE A 177 13.17 -0.99 11.43
N ILE A 178 12.03 -1.67 11.26
CA ILE A 178 10.80 -1.49 12.03
C ILE A 178 11.07 -1.60 13.54
N LYS A 179 11.73 -2.69 13.98
CA LYS A 179 12.05 -2.91 15.40
C LYS A 179 12.90 -1.78 15.98
N ARG A 180 13.93 -1.33 15.25
CA ARG A 180 14.79 -0.22 15.70
C ARG A 180 14.05 1.11 15.73
N ALA A 181 13.24 1.40 14.71
CA ALA A 181 12.47 2.64 14.62
C ALA A 181 11.47 2.77 15.77
N LEU A 182 10.80 1.68 16.17
CA LEU A 182 9.93 1.66 17.34
C LEU A 182 10.68 2.03 18.64
N HIS A 183 11.92 1.56 18.80
CA HIS A 183 12.79 1.98 19.92
C HIS A 183 13.33 3.41 19.81
N MET A 184 13.17 4.06 18.65
CA MET A 184 13.56 5.45 18.39
C MET A 184 12.36 6.41 18.41
N GLY A 185 11.18 5.94 18.83
CA GLY A 185 9.99 6.75 19.03
C GLY A 185 9.09 6.93 17.81
N ASP A 186 9.31 6.17 16.73
CA ASP A 186 8.33 6.00 15.66
C ASP A 186 7.19 5.08 16.11
N GLU A 187 6.01 5.24 15.51
CA GLU A 187 4.92 4.27 15.58
C GLU A 187 4.56 3.67 14.20
N LEU A 188 5.25 4.12 13.15
CA LEU A 188 5.22 3.58 11.79
C LEU A 188 3.90 3.78 11.02
N HIS A 189 2.99 4.60 11.55
CA HIS A 189 1.78 5.03 10.87
C HIS A 189 1.79 6.55 10.62
N SER A 190 1.73 7.37 11.66
CA SER A 190 1.82 8.83 11.58
C SER A 190 3.26 9.38 11.63
N ARG A 191 4.16 8.70 12.35
CA ARG A 191 5.56 9.07 12.56
C ARG A 191 6.47 7.94 12.10
N ASN A 192 7.32 8.27 11.14
CA ASN A 192 8.15 7.35 10.36
C ASN A 192 9.59 7.88 10.18
N THR A 193 10.01 8.83 11.02
CA THR A 193 11.26 9.57 10.86
C THR A 193 12.47 8.66 11.04
N ALA A 194 12.50 7.88 12.13
CA ALA A 194 13.60 6.96 12.39
C ALA A 194 13.67 5.85 11.33
N ALA A 195 12.53 5.30 10.94
CA ALA A 195 12.46 4.23 9.94
C ALA A 195 12.92 4.70 8.56
N THR A 196 12.55 5.92 8.15
CA THR A 196 13.02 6.52 6.89
C THR A 196 14.55 6.69 6.90
N LEU A 197 15.12 7.19 7.99
CA LEU A 197 16.58 7.35 8.11
C LEU A 197 17.32 6.00 8.09
N LEU A 198 16.79 4.99 8.79
CA LEU A 198 17.35 3.65 8.82
C LEU A 198 17.27 2.95 7.45
N PHE A 199 16.18 3.15 6.71
CA PHE A 199 16.05 2.66 5.34
C PHE A 199 17.06 3.33 4.42
N ASN A 200 17.16 4.66 4.47
CA ASN A 200 18.14 5.42 3.70
C ASN A 200 19.57 4.96 3.99
N GLN A 201 19.89 4.67 5.26
CA GLN A 201 21.17 4.09 5.65
C GLN A 201 21.40 2.70 5.01
N ALA A 202 20.37 1.84 4.97
CA ALA A 202 20.47 0.50 4.41
C ALA A 202 20.75 0.51 2.90
N VAL A 203 20.13 1.44 2.15
CA VAL A 203 20.30 1.54 0.69
C VAL A 203 21.46 2.46 0.27
N PHE A 204 22.07 3.19 1.21
CA PHE A 204 23.10 4.18 0.91
C PHE A 204 24.26 3.65 0.05
N PRO A 205 24.83 2.46 0.31
CA PRO A 205 25.90 1.93 -0.53
C PRO A 205 25.49 1.75 -2.00
N ALA A 206 24.29 1.23 -2.26
CA ALA A 206 23.75 1.07 -3.61
C ALA A 206 23.42 2.43 -4.25
N LEU A 207 22.87 3.38 -3.48
CA LEU A 207 22.65 4.74 -3.96
C LEU A 207 23.95 5.42 -4.41
N MET A 208 25.07 5.20 -3.71
CA MET A 208 26.39 5.70 -4.12
C MET A 208 26.93 5.03 -5.38
N GLN A 209 26.57 3.77 -5.63
CA GLN A 209 26.89 3.10 -6.89
C GLN A 209 26.06 3.67 -8.04
N GLU A 210 24.76 3.87 -7.82
CA GLU A 210 23.88 4.53 -8.79
C GLU A 210 24.39 5.94 -9.13
N ALA A 211 24.83 6.71 -8.14
CA ALA A 211 25.39 8.05 -8.36
C ALA A 211 26.62 8.05 -9.27
N ARG A 212 27.46 7.00 -9.22
CA ARG A 212 28.61 6.85 -10.12
C ARG A 212 28.22 6.49 -11.55
N LYS A 213 27.07 5.81 -11.73
CA LYS A 213 26.56 5.38 -13.04
C LYS A 213 25.72 6.47 -13.71
N ALA A 214 24.85 7.11 -12.95
CA ALA A 214 23.86 8.07 -13.41
C ALA A 214 23.57 9.11 -12.30
N GLU A 215 24.40 10.15 -12.21
CA GLU A 215 24.31 11.21 -11.20
C GLU A 215 22.90 11.82 -11.12
N ALA A 216 22.28 12.14 -12.28
CA ALA A 216 20.93 12.71 -12.32
C ALA A 216 19.88 11.78 -11.69
N SER A 217 19.97 10.47 -11.93
CA SER A 217 19.03 9.48 -11.36
C SER A 217 19.20 9.37 -9.85
N ALA A 218 20.44 9.41 -9.35
CA ALA A 218 20.71 9.35 -7.92
C ALA A 218 20.26 10.63 -7.20
N SER A 219 20.47 11.80 -7.80
CA SER A 219 20.01 13.08 -7.25
C SER A 219 18.50 13.13 -7.11
N VAL A 220 17.76 12.75 -8.16
CA VAL A 220 16.30 12.65 -8.15
C VAL A 220 15.81 11.70 -7.06
N LEU A 221 16.44 10.52 -6.93
CA LEU A 221 16.08 9.57 -5.89
C LEU A 221 16.38 10.09 -4.48
N TYR A 222 17.51 10.76 -4.28
CA TYR A 222 17.86 11.37 -3.01
C TYR A 222 16.88 12.48 -2.61
N GLU A 223 16.47 13.34 -3.55
CA GLU A 223 15.43 14.36 -3.33
C GLU A 223 14.11 13.72 -2.91
N TYR A 224 13.73 12.60 -3.53
CA TYR A 224 12.53 11.87 -3.15
C TYR A 224 12.61 11.26 -1.74
N LEU A 225 13.71 10.56 -1.42
CA LEU A 225 13.92 9.91 -0.12
C LEU A 225 14.11 10.90 1.04
N SER A 226 14.64 12.09 0.76
CA SER A 226 14.75 13.20 1.72
C SER A 226 13.49 14.09 1.73
N GLY A 227 12.61 13.90 0.75
CA GLY A 227 11.40 14.68 0.51
C GLY A 227 10.35 14.54 1.60
N GLY A 228 10.41 13.53 2.48
CA GLY A 228 9.58 13.46 3.67
C GLY A 228 9.50 12.08 4.34
N ASP A 229 9.35 12.08 5.66
CA ASP A 229 9.36 10.88 6.50
C ASP A 229 8.18 9.94 6.23
N TYR A 230 7.12 10.42 5.58
CA TYR A 230 5.94 9.61 5.25
C TYR A 230 6.20 8.57 4.14
N PHE A 231 7.39 8.58 3.54
CA PHE A 231 7.84 7.54 2.61
C PHE A 231 7.78 6.14 3.24
N PHE A 232 8.35 5.97 4.44
CA PHE A 232 8.47 4.63 5.05
C PHE A 232 7.12 4.03 5.47
N LEU A 233 6.07 4.84 5.62
CA LEU A 233 4.71 4.32 5.82
C LEU A 233 4.34 3.28 4.75
N ARG A 234 4.74 3.48 3.50
CA ARG A 234 4.39 2.55 2.41
C ARG A 234 5.04 1.19 2.61
N LEU A 235 6.29 1.18 3.06
CA LEU A 235 7.02 -0.03 3.40
C LEU A 235 6.45 -0.71 4.65
N SER A 236 6.10 0.05 5.70
CA SER A 236 5.49 -0.51 6.91
C SER A 236 4.10 -1.09 6.66
N MET A 237 3.31 -0.46 5.78
CA MET A 237 2.02 -0.99 5.33
C MET A 237 2.19 -2.29 4.54
N ALA A 238 3.07 -2.33 3.54
CA ALA A 238 3.34 -3.56 2.78
C ALA A 238 3.87 -4.68 3.69
N ALA A 239 4.84 -4.40 4.56
CA ALA A 239 5.34 -5.34 5.55
C ALA A 239 4.22 -5.92 6.44
N SER A 240 3.33 -5.05 6.93
CA SER A 240 2.20 -5.45 7.77
C SER A 240 1.19 -6.29 7.00
N LYS A 241 0.94 -5.96 5.73
CA LYS A 241 0.09 -6.75 4.82
C LYS A 241 0.70 -8.13 4.59
N ALA A 242 1.98 -8.23 4.25
CA ALA A 242 2.68 -9.50 4.08
C ALA A 242 2.58 -10.40 5.32
N ALA A 243 2.79 -9.81 6.51
CA ALA A 243 2.67 -10.52 7.78
C ALA A 243 1.23 -10.96 8.07
N SER A 244 0.25 -10.08 7.88
CA SER A 244 -1.15 -10.37 8.20
C SER A 244 -1.76 -11.39 7.24
N ASP A 245 -1.45 -11.30 5.95
CA ASP A 245 -1.90 -12.25 4.92
C ASP A 245 -1.34 -13.65 5.14
N SER A 246 -0.15 -13.80 5.73
CA SER A 246 0.40 -15.11 6.06
C SER A 246 -0.49 -15.91 7.02
N ALA A 247 -1.28 -15.20 7.84
CA ALA A 247 -2.22 -15.78 8.79
C ALA A 247 -3.67 -15.79 8.30
N HIS A 248 -3.94 -15.41 7.05
CA HIS A 248 -5.29 -15.46 6.47
C HIS A 248 -5.69 -16.90 6.08
N GLY A 249 -6.99 -17.23 6.19
CA GLY A 249 -7.53 -18.53 5.79
C GLY A 249 -7.21 -19.71 6.73
N ILE A 250 -6.87 -19.46 8.00
CA ILE A 250 -6.64 -20.54 8.98
C ILE A 250 -7.99 -20.93 9.58
N GLU A 251 -8.48 -22.13 9.25
CA GLU A 251 -9.74 -22.66 9.75
C GLU A 251 -9.81 -22.61 11.29
N GLY A 252 -10.93 -22.10 11.81
CA GLY A 252 -11.15 -21.97 13.25
C GLY A 252 -10.43 -20.80 13.93
N SER A 253 -9.60 -20.04 13.21
CA SER A 253 -8.91 -18.87 13.75
C SER A 253 -9.84 -17.66 13.83
N SER A 254 -9.88 -17.02 15.00
CA SER A 254 -10.59 -15.76 15.23
C SER A 254 -9.67 -14.53 15.14
N MET A 255 -8.47 -14.67 14.60
CA MET A 255 -7.52 -13.56 14.44
C MET A 255 -7.96 -12.62 13.32
N VAL A 256 -7.97 -11.32 13.60
CA VAL A 256 -8.17 -10.29 12.58
C VAL A 256 -6.93 -10.21 11.69
N THR A 257 -7.12 -10.29 10.38
CA THR A 257 -6.03 -10.30 9.38
C THR A 257 -6.09 -9.11 8.41
N ALA A 258 -7.18 -8.34 8.46
CA ALA A 258 -7.25 -7.04 7.82
C ALA A 258 -8.10 -6.09 8.66
N MET A 259 -7.66 -4.85 8.75
CA MET A 259 -8.46 -3.71 9.19
C MET A 259 -8.26 -2.63 8.14
N ALA A 260 -9.34 -2.18 7.52
CA ALA A 260 -9.28 -1.20 6.46
C ALA A 260 -10.49 -0.28 6.54
N PHE A 261 -10.27 1.00 6.24
CA PHE A 261 -11.36 1.94 6.03
C PHE A 261 -11.37 2.38 4.57
N ASN A 262 -12.57 2.59 4.05
CA ASN A 262 -12.79 3.42 2.87
C ASN A 262 -13.42 4.74 3.33
N CYS A 263 -13.84 5.62 2.43
CA CYS A 263 -14.47 6.87 2.84
C CYS A 263 -15.81 6.68 3.57
N HIS A 264 -16.43 5.49 3.53
CA HIS A 264 -17.78 5.23 4.05
C HIS A 264 -17.80 4.34 5.31
N ASP A 265 -17.06 3.24 5.27
CA ASP A 265 -17.11 2.15 6.24
C ASP A 265 -15.72 1.82 6.78
N PHE A 266 -15.69 1.36 8.05
CA PHE A 266 -14.58 0.59 8.60
C PHE A 266 -14.90 -0.90 8.44
N SER A 267 -13.93 -1.69 7.98
CA SER A 267 -14.13 -3.10 7.68
C SER A 267 -12.99 -3.97 8.19
N ILE A 268 -13.32 -5.20 8.59
CA ILE A 268 -12.33 -6.21 9.02
C ILE A 268 -12.48 -7.51 8.25
N ARG A 269 -11.38 -8.27 8.17
CA ARG A 269 -11.37 -9.70 7.82
C ARG A 269 -10.86 -10.52 8.99
N VAL A 270 -11.46 -11.70 9.19
CA VAL A 270 -11.08 -12.65 10.23
C VAL A 270 -10.57 -13.91 9.57
N SER A 271 -9.42 -14.43 10.02
CA SER A 271 -8.68 -15.53 9.39
C SER A 271 -9.55 -16.75 9.03
N GLY A 272 -10.34 -17.25 9.97
CA GLY A 272 -11.18 -18.43 9.77
C GLY A 272 -12.48 -18.18 9.00
N MET A 273 -12.74 -16.95 8.55
CA MET A 273 -13.93 -16.57 7.78
C MET A 273 -13.64 -16.34 6.29
N GLY A 274 -12.42 -16.66 5.83
CA GLY A 274 -12.01 -16.45 4.44
C GLY A 274 -12.13 -14.99 4.01
N ASP A 275 -12.57 -14.76 2.77
CA ASP A 275 -12.56 -13.44 2.14
C ASP A 275 -13.71 -12.50 2.56
N GLU A 276 -14.61 -12.96 3.43
CA GLU A 276 -15.76 -12.19 3.90
C GLU A 276 -15.33 -10.92 4.66
N TRP A 277 -15.95 -9.79 4.30
CA TRP A 277 -15.77 -8.51 4.99
C TRP A 277 -16.88 -8.27 6.00
N PHE A 278 -16.49 -7.87 7.20
CA PHE A 278 -17.41 -7.39 8.24
C PHE A 278 -17.25 -5.88 8.36
N SER A 279 -18.28 -5.12 7.98
CA SER A 279 -18.24 -3.66 7.87
C SER A 279 -19.16 -2.98 8.88
N ALA A 280 -18.73 -1.83 9.37
CA ALA A 280 -19.50 -0.94 10.22
C ALA A 280 -19.25 0.53 9.83
N GLN A 281 -20.13 1.42 10.27
CA GLN A 281 -19.98 2.85 10.05
C GLN A 281 -18.68 3.36 10.70
N LEU A 282 -18.03 4.32 10.04
CA LEU A 282 -16.86 5.00 10.60
C LEU A 282 -17.18 5.61 11.97
N PRO A 283 -16.31 5.45 12.99
CA PRO A 283 -16.52 6.08 14.28
C PRO A 283 -16.42 7.61 14.16
N PRO A 284 -17.17 8.38 14.97
CA PRO A 284 -16.98 9.82 15.04
C PRO A 284 -15.55 10.13 15.51
N VAL A 285 -14.86 11.02 14.78
CA VAL A 285 -13.47 11.37 15.08
C VAL A 285 -13.43 12.61 15.96
N ALA A 286 -12.91 12.47 17.18
CA ALA A 286 -12.51 13.60 18.02
C ALA A 286 -11.01 13.87 17.79
N ALA A 287 -10.68 14.93 17.04
CA ALA A 287 -9.31 15.28 16.69
C ALA A 287 -9.00 16.75 16.99
N LYS A 288 -7.73 17.02 17.28
CA LYS A 288 -7.20 18.38 17.26
C LYS A 288 -7.01 18.80 15.81
N LEU A 289 -7.77 19.80 15.38
CA LEU A 289 -7.68 20.33 14.02
C LEU A 289 -6.45 21.22 13.87
N PHE A 290 -5.94 21.31 12.64
CA PHE A 290 -4.96 22.33 12.29
C PHE A 290 -5.62 23.71 12.42
N PRO A 291 -4.89 24.71 12.95
CA PRO A 291 -5.40 26.08 13.06
C PRO A 291 -5.68 26.71 11.69
#